data_AF-A0A1M6CEB9-F1
#
_entry.id   AF-A0A1M6CEB9-F1
#
_cell.length_a   1.000
_cell.length_b   1.000
_cell.length_c   1.000
_cell.angle_alpha   90.00
_cell.angle_beta   90.00
_cell.angle_gamma   90.00
#
_symmetry.space_group_name_H-M   'P 1'
#
loop_
_entity.id
_entity.type
_entity.pdbx_description
1 polymer ?
#
loop_
_entity_poly.entity_id
_entity_poly.type
_entity_poly.pdbx_seq_one_letter_code
_entity_poly.pdbx_strand_id
1 'polypeptide(L)'
;MRSPMLLVVLALLFATGNSSAASFNIRNDGTVLDRESGLIWQQQSSEKMPWLEAVRYCNQLELADSRGWRLPFRDELVSLVNNVGAGQYLDNSAFADMAAEVYWSLSREEQQPDQVWGVSFADGKAYMFDRHDFSFSARCLIETAEAVYLPLLNKWRGAWSAQDVEGYLSCYGQEFAPEKGTREEWAEQRRNRLLKPKSIEVTVSNIKVLSEQGNRAEIRFRQRYKSDNYADEVVKVLTLGLERGELVIVAERTISKVK
;
A
#
# COMPACT_ATOMS: atom_id res chain seq x y z
N MET A 1 46.26 5.74 44.50
CA MET A 1 45.55 4.48 44.21
C MET A 1 44.24 4.83 43.54
N ARG A 2 44.09 4.50 42.26
CA ARG A 2 42.97 4.92 41.41
C ARG A 2 41.83 3.89 41.49
N SER A 3 40.63 4.36 41.80
CA SER A 3 39.37 3.59 41.72
C SER A 3 39.01 3.28 40.27
N PRO A 4 38.57 2.06 39.91
CA PRO A 4 37.96 1.81 38.62
C PRO A 4 36.45 2.09 38.68
N MET A 5 36.00 2.88 37.70
CA MET A 5 34.61 3.27 37.45
C MET A 5 33.87 2.05 36.86
N LEU A 6 32.78 1.61 37.50
CA LEU A 6 31.96 0.49 37.02
C LEU A 6 31.12 0.96 35.82
N LEU A 7 31.42 0.43 34.64
CA LEU A 7 30.64 0.63 33.42
C LEU A 7 29.35 -0.22 33.52
N VAL A 8 28.21 0.41 33.74
CA VAL A 8 26.90 -0.26 33.64
C VAL A 8 26.60 -0.48 32.15
N VAL A 9 26.89 -1.68 31.65
CA VAL A 9 26.40 -2.13 30.35
C VAL A 9 24.92 -2.46 30.51
N LEU A 10 24.06 -1.54 30.09
CA LEU A 10 22.64 -1.79 29.94
C LEU A 10 22.46 -2.79 28.79
N ALA A 11 22.42 -4.08 29.12
CA ALA A 11 22.00 -5.11 28.19
C ALA A 11 20.52 -4.84 27.85
N LEU A 12 20.26 -4.28 26.67
CA LEU A 12 18.95 -4.34 26.06
C LEU A 12 18.65 -5.82 25.82
N LEU A 13 17.90 -6.41 26.74
CA LEU A 13 17.19 -7.66 26.49
C LEU A 13 16.27 -7.40 25.29
N PHE A 14 16.69 -7.84 24.11
CA PHE A 14 15.74 -8.07 23.04
C PHE A 14 14.75 -9.11 23.57
N ALA A 15 13.55 -8.65 23.91
CA ALA A 15 12.43 -9.54 24.09
C ALA A 15 12.34 -10.38 22.82
N THR A 16 12.54 -11.69 22.95
CA THR A 16 12.23 -12.65 21.91
C THR A 16 10.71 -12.60 21.71
N GLY A 17 10.29 -11.72 20.80
CA GLY A 17 8.91 -11.54 20.40
C GLY A 17 8.42 -12.77 19.66
N ASN A 18 7.86 -13.69 20.41
CA ASN A 18 7.18 -14.88 19.93
C ASN A 18 5.79 -14.47 19.41
N SER A 19 5.59 -14.39 18.09
CA SER A 19 4.28 -14.62 17.42
C SER A 19 4.37 -14.37 15.90
N SER A 20 4.44 -15.40 15.06
CA SER A 20 4.20 -15.24 13.60
C SER A 20 2.92 -15.92 13.10
N ALA A 21 2.02 -16.31 14.00
CA ALA A 21 0.75 -16.95 13.64
C ALA A 21 -0.43 -15.96 13.44
N ALA A 22 -0.19 -14.64 13.39
CA ALA A 22 -1.27 -13.64 13.31
C ALA A 22 -1.06 -12.46 12.34
N SER A 23 -0.05 -12.51 11.46
CA SER A 23 0.17 -11.47 10.44
C SER A 23 -0.75 -11.64 9.22
N PHE A 24 -1.04 -12.88 8.83
CA PHE A 24 -1.93 -13.18 7.70
C PHE A 24 -3.40 -13.31 8.12
N ASN A 25 -4.29 -12.73 7.32
CA ASN A 25 -5.73 -12.86 7.46
C ASN A 25 -6.35 -13.46 6.19
N ILE A 26 -6.80 -14.71 6.28
CA ILE A 26 -7.56 -15.38 5.22
C ILE A 26 -8.95 -14.74 5.13
N ARG A 27 -9.32 -14.28 3.94
CA ARG A 27 -10.56 -13.51 3.72
C ARG A 27 -11.74 -14.33 3.21
N ASN A 28 -11.53 -15.62 2.94
CA ASN A 28 -12.53 -16.56 2.37
C ASN A 28 -13.12 -16.12 1.01
N ASP A 29 -12.43 -15.24 0.30
CA ASP A 29 -12.73 -14.76 -1.06
C ASP A 29 -11.65 -15.17 -2.08
N GLY A 30 -10.79 -16.12 -1.68
CA GLY A 30 -9.60 -16.53 -2.43
C GLY A 30 -8.38 -15.64 -2.21
N THR A 31 -8.41 -14.73 -1.24
CA THR A 31 -7.29 -13.83 -0.93
C THR A 31 -6.82 -13.90 0.53
N VAL A 32 -5.57 -13.48 0.75
CA VAL A 32 -4.92 -13.41 2.06
C VAL A 32 -4.37 -12.00 2.25
N LEU A 33 -4.82 -11.29 3.29
CA LEU A 33 -4.25 -10.01 3.68
C LEU A 33 -3.04 -10.22 4.59
N ASP A 34 -1.89 -9.73 4.17
CA ASP A 34 -0.75 -9.50 5.04
C ASP A 34 -0.95 -8.17 5.79
N ARG A 35 -1.16 -8.24 7.10
CA ARG A 35 -1.44 -7.06 7.94
C ARG A 35 -0.21 -6.20 8.19
N GLU A 36 1.00 -6.74 8.00
CA GLU A 36 2.23 -6.00 8.23
C GLU A 36 2.58 -5.13 7.03
N SER A 37 2.51 -5.70 5.82
CA SER A 37 2.80 -4.98 4.58
C SER A 37 1.60 -4.25 3.99
N GLY A 38 0.37 -4.64 4.35
CA GLY A 38 -0.85 -4.14 3.72
C GLY A 38 -1.08 -4.69 2.30
N LEU A 39 -0.36 -5.74 1.93
CA LEU A 39 -0.50 -6.47 0.67
C LEU A 39 -1.61 -7.52 0.78
N ILE A 40 -2.40 -7.65 -0.27
CA ILE A 40 -3.38 -8.73 -0.43
C ILE A 40 -2.84 -9.68 -1.49
N TRP A 41 -2.66 -10.93 -1.09
CA TRP A 41 -2.11 -11.99 -1.90
C TRP A 41 -3.23 -12.87 -2.44
N GLN A 42 -3.02 -13.38 -3.66
CA GLN A 42 -3.79 -14.49 -4.19
C GLN A 42 -3.55 -15.69 -3.28
N GLN A 43 -4.61 -16.35 -2.81
CA GLN A 43 -4.48 -17.50 -1.91
C GLN A 43 -4.06 -18.77 -2.65
N GLN A 44 -4.56 -19.00 -3.87
CA GLN A 44 -4.16 -20.12 -4.71
C GLN A 44 -3.20 -19.64 -5.80
N SER A 45 -2.00 -20.21 -5.84
CA SER A 45 -1.01 -20.00 -6.88
C SER A 45 -1.46 -20.46 -8.26
N SER A 46 -0.83 -19.92 -9.29
CA SER A 46 -1.02 -20.37 -10.67
C SER A 46 -0.33 -21.70 -10.95
N GLU A 47 -0.64 -22.31 -12.09
CA GLU A 47 0.25 -23.30 -12.70
C GLU A 47 1.59 -22.68 -13.13
N LYS A 48 2.57 -23.53 -13.48
CA LYS A 48 3.87 -23.07 -13.99
C LYS A 48 3.73 -22.47 -15.38
N MET A 49 4.35 -21.31 -15.58
CA MET A 49 4.35 -20.64 -16.87
C MET A 49 5.62 -19.83 -17.11
N PRO A 50 5.94 -19.48 -18.37
CA PRO A 50 7.01 -18.55 -18.68
C PRO A 50 6.77 -17.19 -18.05
N TRP A 51 7.83 -16.45 -17.76
CA TRP A 51 7.77 -15.20 -17.00
C TRP A 51 6.81 -14.17 -17.59
N LEU A 52 6.80 -14.00 -18.92
CA LEU A 52 5.90 -13.03 -19.57
C LEU A 52 4.43 -13.42 -19.42
N GLU A 53 4.12 -14.71 -19.42
CA GLU A 53 2.75 -15.18 -19.19
C GLU A 53 2.35 -15.01 -17.72
N ALA A 54 3.28 -15.16 -16.78
CA ALA A 54 3.02 -14.85 -15.36
C ALA A 54 2.66 -13.38 -15.14
N VAL A 55 3.35 -12.46 -15.81
CA VAL A 55 3.02 -11.03 -15.78
C VAL A 55 1.61 -10.78 -16.34
N ARG A 56 1.27 -11.40 -17.48
CA ARG A 56 -0.06 -11.24 -18.09
C ARG A 56 -1.16 -11.86 -17.24
N TYR A 57 -0.93 -13.05 -16.71
CA TYR A 57 -1.84 -13.75 -15.81
C TYR A 57 -2.23 -12.87 -14.64
N CYS A 58 -1.24 -12.28 -13.94
CA CYS A 58 -1.55 -11.39 -12.83
C CYS A 58 -2.30 -10.13 -13.29
N ASN A 59 -1.85 -9.47 -14.36
CA ASN A 59 -2.51 -8.24 -14.84
C ASN A 59 -3.96 -8.44 -15.33
N GLN A 60 -4.34 -9.68 -15.66
CA GLN A 60 -5.67 -10.05 -16.12
C GLN A 60 -6.50 -10.76 -15.04
N LEU A 61 -5.93 -11.04 -13.87
CA LEU A 61 -6.63 -11.72 -12.79
C LEU A 61 -7.77 -10.84 -12.27
N GLU A 62 -8.98 -11.41 -12.25
CA GLU A 62 -10.15 -10.84 -11.57
C GLU A 62 -10.49 -11.77 -10.41
N LEU A 63 -10.22 -11.32 -9.18
CA LEU A 63 -10.39 -12.11 -7.96
C LEU A 63 -10.87 -11.19 -6.83
N ALA A 64 -11.82 -11.68 -6.02
CA ALA A 64 -12.42 -10.94 -4.90
C ALA A 64 -12.93 -9.53 -5.29
N ASP A 65 -13.61 -9.43 -6.44
CA ASP A 65 -14.10 -8.18 -7.04
C ASP A 65 -13.02 -7.09 -7.18
N SER A 66 -11.75 -7.50 -7.23
CA SER A 66 -10.59 -6.63 -7.27
C SER A 66 -9.85 -6.79 -8.59
N ARG A 67 -9.35 -5.67 -9.11
CA ARG A 67 -8.49 -5.56 -10.30
C ARG A 67 -7.16 -4.94 -9.90
N GLY A 68 -6.22 -4.86 -10.85
CA GLY A 68 -4.88 -4.30 -10.60
C GLY A 68 -3.91 -5.29 -9.96
N TRP A 69 -4.27 -6.57 -9.95
CA TRP A 69 -3.37 -7.66 -9.60
C TRP A 69 -2.10 -7.57 -10.41
N ARG A 70 -0.95 -7.73 -9.75
CA ARG A 70 0.36 -7.71 -10.38
C ARG A 70 1.22 -8.84 -9.88
N LEU A 71 2.21 -9.18 -10.69
CA LEU A 71 3.30 -10.02 -10.25
C LEU A 71 4.09 -9.25 -9.16
N PRO A 72 4.43 -9.89 -8.04
CA PRO A 72 5.14 -9.27 -6.93
C PRO A 72 6.58 -8.92 -7.30
N PHE A 73 7.15 -7.91 -6.68
CA PHE A 73 8.60 -7.69 -6.68
C PHE A 73 9.29 -8.74 -5.79
N ARG A 74 10.59 -8.94 -6.03
CA ARG A 74 11.40 -9.93 -5.30
C ARG A 74 11.27 -9.76 -3.79
N ASP A 75 11.38 -8.53 -3.29
CA ASP A 75 11.42 -8.26 -1.85
C ASP A 75 10.04 -8.50 -1.20
N GLU A 76 8.93 -8.37 -1.95
CA GLU A 76 7.59 -8.73 -1.49
C GLU A 76 7.42 -10.25 -1.42
N LEU A 77 7.95 -11.01 -2.38
CA LEU A 77 7.94 -12.48 -2.27
C LEU A 77 8.82 -12.96 -1.13
N VAL A 78 9.98 -12.34 -0.92
CA VAL A 78 10.86 -12.65 0.21
C VAL A 78 10.16 -12.36 1.54
N SER A 79 9.26 -11.38 1.63
CA SER A 79 8.52 -11.12 2.87
C SER A 79 7.53 -12.25 3.22
N LEU A 80 7.17 -13.12 2.28
CA LEU A 80 6.40 -14.33 2.57
C LEU A 80 7.28 -15.46 3.14
N VAL A 81 8.59 -15.43 2.92
CA VAL A 81 9.52 -16.44 3.41
C VAL A 81 9.65 -16.30 4.93
N ASN A 82 9.01 -17.20 5.67
CA ASN A 82 9.04 -17.22 7.13
C ASN A 82 9.75 -18.49 7.63
N ASN A 83 10.81 -18.33 8.42
CA ASN A 83 11.50 -19.47 9.01
C ASN A 83 10.69 -20.03 10.19
N VAL A 84 9.85 -21.03 9.91
CA VAL A 84 9.01 -21.70 10.92
C VAL A 84 9.76 -22.86 11.63
N GLY A 85 11.06 -23.02 11.39
CA GLY A 85 11.91 -24.06 11.96
C GLY A 85 11.99 -25.33 11.09
N ALA A 86 12.97 -26.19 11.39
CA ALA A 86 13.22 -27.48 10.72
C ALA A 86 13.41 -27.42 9.18
N GLY A 87 13.90 -26.29 8.64
CA GLY A 87 14.09 -26.12 7.19
C GLY A 87 12.79 -25.87 6.42
N GLN A 88 11.69 -25.58 7.11
CA GLN A 88 10.45 -25.12 6.49
C GLN A 88 10.41 -23.60 6.51
N TYR A 89 10.19 -23.02 5.33
CA TYR A 89 10.29 -21.59 5.08
C TYR A 89 8.92 -20.92 4.87
N LEU A 90 7.83 -21.63 5.19
CA LEU A 90 6.47 -21.14 5.10
C LEU A 90 5.59 -21.72 6.21
N ASP A 91 4.85 -20.85 6.90
CA ASP A 91 3.62 -21.26 7.57
C ASP A 91 2.56 -21.47 6.49
N ASN A 92 2.37 -22.74 6.11
CA ASN A 92 1.48 -23.12 5.03
C ASN A 92 -0.01 -22.95 5.37
N SER A 93 -0.36 -22.48 6.59
CA SER A 93 -1.77 -22.35 6.99
C SER A 93 -2.55 -21.31 6.17
N ALA A 94 -1.90 -20.20 5.80
CA ALA A 94 -2.51 -19.16 4.97
C ALA A 94 -2.48 -19.49 3.46
N PHE A 95 -1.45 -20.21 3.02
CA PHE A 95 -1.16 -20.53 1.62
C PHE A 95 -1.07 -22.04 1.41
N ALA A 96 -2.11 -22.80 1.77
CA ALA A 96 -2.07 -24.26 1.83
C ALA A 96 -1.60 -24.98 0.55
N ASP A 97 -1.71 -24.32 -0.61
CA ASP A 97 -1.31 -24.83 -1.91
C ASP A 97 0.14 -24.49 -2.29
N MET A 98 0.86 -23.76 -1.43
CA MET A 98 2.17 -23.23 -1.75
C MET A 98 3.20 -24.35 -1.78
N ALA A 99 3.46 -24.84 -2.99
CA ALA A 99 4.51 -25.82 -3.21
C ALA A 99 5.88 -25.23 -2.84
N ALA A 100 6.77 -26.08 -2.33
CA ALA A 100 8.18 -25.78 -2.09
C ALA A 100 8.92 -25.65 -3.43
N GLU A 101 8.62 -24.60 -4.19
CA GLU A 101 9.14 -24.33 -5.53
C GLU A 101 9.46 -22.85 -5.73
N VAL A 102 9.90 -22.52 -6.95
CA VAL A 102 10.23 -21.15 -7.34
C VAL A 102 8.97 -20.43 -7.81
N TYR A 103 8.84 -19.17 -7.40
CA TYR A 103 7.79 -18.25 -7.83
C TYR A 103 8.40 -17.06 -8.55
N TRP A 104 7.81 -16.67 -9.67
CA TRP A 104 8.27 -15.53 -10.45
C TRP A 104 8.05 -14.20 -9.73
N SER A 105 9.04 -13.30 -9.84
CA SER A 105 8.90 -11.90 -9.46
C SER A 105 8.97 -10.98 -10.68
N LEU A 106 8.43 -9.77 -10.57
CA LEU A 106 8.51 -8.71 -11.58
C LEU A 106 9.90 -8.03 -11.61
N SER A 107 10.70 -8.21 -10.55
CA SER A 107 12.03 -7.61 -10.43
C SER A 107 12.98 -8.16 -11.50
N ARG A 108 13.67 -7.24 -12.19
CA ARG A 108 14.61 -7.53 -13.27
C ARG A 108 16.00 -7.07 -12.86
N GLU A 109 17.02 -7.70 -13.44
CA GLU A 109 18.38 -7.19 -13.35
C GLU A 109 18.59 -6.05 -14.35
N GLU A 110 19.19 -4.94 -13.91
CA GLU A 110 19.35 -3.74 -14.75
C GLU A 110 20.36 -3.98 -15.87
N GLN A 111 21.40 -4.78 -15.58
CA GLN A 111 22.48 -5.06 -16.52
C GLN A 111 22.23 -6.29 -17.39
N GLN A 112 21.21 -7.11 -17.07
CA GLN A 112 20.92 -8.36 -17.76
C GLN A 112 19.40 -8.50 -17.98
N PRO A 113 18.86 -7.92 -19.07
CA PRO A 113 17.41 -7.78 -19.25
C PRO A 113 16.66 -9.12 -19.41
N ASP A 114 17.36 -10.19 -19.80
CA ASP A 114 16.80 -11.54 -19.90
C ASP A 114 16.80 -12.29 -18.57
N GLN A 115 17.52 -11.80 -17.56
CA GLN A 115 17.56 -12.39 -16.24
C GLN A 115 16.53 -11.75 -15.31
N VAL A 116 15.65 -12.60 -14.78
CA VAL A 116 14.56 -12.20 -13.88
C VAL A 116 14.66 -12.94 -12.56
N TRP A 117 14.24 -12.29 -11.48
CA TRP A 117 14.31 -12.88 -10.14
C TRP A 117 13.14 -13.83 -9.91
N GLY A 118 13.44 -15.00 -9.34
CA GLY A 118 12.47 -15.91 -8.76
C GLY A 118 12.82 -16.24 -7.30
N VAL A 119 11.81 -16.41 -6.46
CA VAL A 119 12.00 -16.77 -5.04
C VAL A 119 11.63 -18.22 -4.84
N SER A 120 12.59 -19.00 -4.35
CA SER A 120 12.44 -20.40 -3.98
C SER A 120 11.93 -20.50 -2.55
N PHE A 121 10.77 -21.11 -2.39
CA PHE A 121 10.22 -21.41 -1.07
C PHE A 121 10.66 -22.78 -0.54
N ALA A 122 11.48 -23.52 -1.30
CA ALA A 122 12.15 -24.72 -0.83
C ALA A 122 13.28 -24.43 0.15
N ASP A 123 13.99 -23.31 -0.06
CA ASP A 123 15.17 -22.92 0.72
C ASP A 123 15.16 -21.45 1.16
N GLY A 124 14.08 -20.72 0.84
CA GLY A 124 13.85 -19.34 1.23
C GLY A 124 14.77 -18.33 0.54
N LYS A 125 15.30 -18.64 -0.64
CA LYS A 125 16.29 -17.81 -1.35
C LYS A 125 15.78 -17.29 -2.68
N ALA A 126 16.31 -16.14 -3.08
CA ALA A 126 16.08 -15.59 -4.42
C ALA A 126 17.22 -16.00 -5.38
N TYR A 127 16.82 -16.37 -6.59
CA TYR A 127 17.71 -16.79 -7.67
C TYR A 127 17.35 -16.06 -8.95
N MET A 128 18.31 -15.96 -9.88
CA MET A 128 18.09 -15.40 -11.21
C MET A 128 17.95 -16.52 -12.23
N PHE A 129 17.03 -16.32 -13.16
CA PHE A 129 16.75 -17.28 -14.23
C PHE A 129 16.56 -16.54 -15.55
N ASP A 130 16.87 -17.22 -16.65
CA ASP A 130 16.47 -16.75 -17.97
C ASP A 130 14.94 -16.79 -18.08
N ARG A 131 14.34 -15.66 -18.46
CA ARG A 131 12.89 -15.48 -18.58
C ARG A 131 12.23 -16.36 -19.66
N HIS A 132 13.00 -16.98 -20.56
CA HIS A 132 12.50 -17.80 -21.66
C HIS A 132 12.65 -19.31 -21.42
N ASP A 133 13.65 -19.72 -20.64
CA ASP A 133 14.02 -21.13 -20.50
C ASP A 133 13.28 -21.87 -19.38
N PHE A 134 12.67 -21.12 -18.45
CA PHE A 134 12.05 -21.68 -17.25
C PHE A 134 10.55 -21.37 -17.18
N SER A 135 9.83 -22.28 -16.51
CA SER A 135 8.43 -22.10 -16.16
C SER A 135 8.25 -22.30 -14.67
N PHE A 136 7.77 -21.27 -13.99
CA PHE A 136 7.54 -21.23 -12.55
C PHE A 136 6.15 -20.67 -12.26
N SER A 137 5.71 -20.87 -11.04
CA SER A 137 4.39 -20.45 -10.59
C SER A 137 4.37 -18.94 -10.30
N ALA A 138 3.19 -18.34 -10.36
CA ALA A 138 2.95 -16.96 -10.00
C ALA A 138 1.99 -16.91 -8.82
N ARG A 139 2.23 -15.96 -7.91
CA ARG A 139 1.29 -15.59 -6.87
C ARG A 139 1.10 -14.09 -6.94
N CYS A 140 -0.04 -13.68 -7.45
CA CYS A 140 -0.31 -12.27 -7.68
C CYS A 140 -0.61 -11.57 -6.35
N LEU A 141 -0.37 -10.26 -6.33
CA LEU A 141 -0.79 -9.41 -5.21
C LEU A 141 -1.44 -8.12 -5.70
N ILE A 142 -2.16 -7.48 -4.80
CA ILE A 142 -2.59 -6.08 -4.87
C ILE A 142 -2.24 -5.37 -3.56
N GLU A 143 -2.14 -4.06 -3.61
CA GLU A 143 -2.07 -3.24 -2.40
C GLU A 143 -3.48 -2.91 -1.91
N THR A 144 -3.68 -2.82 -0.59
CA THR A 144 -4.94 -2.30 -0.06
C THR A 144 -5.13 -0.84 -0.51
N ALA A 145 -6.38 -0.42 -0.70
CA ALA A 145 -6.71 1.00 -0.91
C ALA A 145 -6.12 1.89 0.18
N GLU A 146 -6.04 1.37 1.41
CA GLU A 146 -5.45 2.06 2.53
C GLU A 146 -3.94 2.28 2.32
N ALA A 147 -3.17 1.26 1.91
CA ALA A 147 -1.75 1.39 1.58
C ALA A 147 -1.50 2.38 0.42
N VAL A 148 -2.30 2.32 -0.64
CA VAL A 148 -2.12 3.17 -1.84
C VAL A 148 -2.46 4.63 -1.57
N TYR A 149 -3.60 4.89 -0.90
CA TYR A 149 -4.18 6.24 -0.84
C TYR A 149 -3.91 6.99 0.46
N LEU A 150 -3.58 6.29 1.56
CA LEU A 150 -3.27 6.97 2.82
C LEU A 150 -2.09 7.93 2.76
N PRO A 151 -0.98 7.70 2.05
CA PRO A 151 0.14 8.64 2.02
C PRO A 151 -0.30 10.06 1.60
N LEU A 152 -1.06 10.18 0.50
CA LEU A 152 -1.64 11.44 0.06
C LEU A 152 -2.65 12.00 1.08
N LEU A 153 -3.57 11.17 1.59
CA LEU A 153 -4.58 11.61 2.55
C LEU A 153 -3.97 12.06 3.88
N ASN A 154 -2.87 11.44 4.30
CA ASN A 154 -2.09 11.80 5.49
C ASN A 154 -1.39 13.14 5.31
N LYS A 155 -0.74 13.35 4.16
CA LYS A 155 -0.17 14.66 3.80
C LYS A 155 -1.26 15.75 3.80
N TRP A 156 -2.38 15.49 3.13
CA TRP A 156 -3.50 16.43 3.02
C TRP A 156 -4.14 16.78 4.37
N ARG A 157 -4.51 15.77 5.18
CA ARG A 157 -5.13 15.99 6.50
C ARG A 157 -4.15 16.55 7.53
N GLY A 158 -2.88 16.17 7.43
CA GLY A 158 -1.80 16.66 8.28
C GLY A 158 -1.56 18.15 8.05
N ALA A 159 -1.38 18.55 6.79
CA ALA A 159 -1.24 19.96 6.43
C ALA A 159 -2.48 20.78 6.82
N TRP A 160 -3.69 20.24 6.60
CA TRP A 160 -4.92 20.91 7.02
C TRP A 160 -4.99 21.09 8.55
N SER A 161 -4.72 20.03 9.33
CA SER A 161 -4.76 20.10 10.80
C SER A 161 -3.69 21.03 11.36
N ALA A 162 -2.52 21.08 10.72
CA ALA A 162 -1.43 22.02 11.04
C ALA A 162 -1.68 23.46 10.54
N GLN A 163 -2.79 23.70 9.84
CA GLN A 163 -3.09 24.96 9.15
C GLN A 163 -1.96 25.41 8.18
N ASP A 164 -1.20 24.44 7.67
CA ASP A 164 -0.19 24.63 6.62
C ASP A 164 -0.88 24.76 5.26
N VAL A 165 -1.06 26.00 4.85
CA VAL A 165 -1.76 26.35 3.61
C VAL A 165 -1.02 25.83 2.38
N GLU A 166 0.30 25.98 2.31
CA GLU A 166 1.06 25.60 1.14
C GLU A 166 1.22 24.07 1.06
N GLY A 167 1.45 23.40 2.19
CA GLY A 167 1.41 21.93 2.26
C GLY A 167 0.05 21.37 1.82
N TYR A 168 -1.05 22.00 2.25
CA TYR A 168 -2.41 21.61 1.85
C TYR A 168 -2.63 21.81 0.35
N LEU A 169 -2.31 22.99 -0.18
CA LEU A 169 -2.50 23.31 -1.61
C LEU A 169 -1.59 22.46 -2.50
N SER A 170 -0.42 22.02 -2.02
CA SER A 170 0.49 21.12 -2.75
C SER A 170 -0.08 19.72 -3.00
N CYS A 171 -1.17 19.34 -2.31
CA CYS A 171 -1.85 18.07 -2.54
C CYS A 171 -2.72 18.09 -3.81
N TYR A 172 -2.94 19.26 -4.41
CA TYR A 172 -3.81 19.46 -5.56
C TYR A 172 -2.97 19.61 -6.84
N GLY A 173 -3.19 18.71 -7.80
CA GLY A 173 -2.44 18.63 -9.06
C GLY A 173 -2.68 19.85 -9.95
N GLN A 174 -1.86 20.07 -10.96
CA GLN A 174 -1.99 21.19 -11.91
C GLN A 174 -3.35 21.22 -12.62
N GLU A 175 -3.91 20.04 -12.91
CA GLU A 175 -5.21 19.90 -13.58
C GLU A 175 -6.41 19.98 -12.63
N PHE A 176 -6.20 20.34 -11.36
CA PHE A 176 -7.28 20.44 -10.38
C PHE A 176 -8.37 21.42 -10.81
N ALA A 177 -9.61 20.92 -10.87
CA ALA A 177 -10.81 21.68 -11.17
C ALA A 177 -11.71 21.76 -9.92
N PRO A 178 -11.88 22.95 -9.31
CA PRO A 178 -12.81 23.11 -8.21
C PRO A 178 -14.27 23.03 -8.69
N GLU A 179 -15.19 22.66 -7.80
CA GLU A 179 -16.63 22.58 -8.12
C GLU A 179 -17.23 23.95 -8.54
N LYS A 180 -16.65 25.04 -8.04
CA LYS A 180 -17.11 26.43 -8.29
C LYS A 180 -15.91 27.39 -8.35
N GLY A 181 -16.00 28.35 -9.27
CA GLY A 181 -14.99 29.41 -9.44
C GLY A 181 -13.71 28.92 -10.12
N THR A 182 -12.71 29.79 -10.19
CA THR A 182 -11.38 29.42 -10.69
C THR A 182 -10.54 28.75 -9.60
N ARG A 183 -9.43 28.12 -10.01
CA ARG A 183 -8.45 27.53 -9.07
C ARG A 183 -7.90 28.59 -8.12
N GLU A 184 -7.61 29.79 -8.63
CA GLU A 184 -7.04 30.90 -7.86
C GLU A 184 -8.02 31.40 -6.81
N GLU A 185 -9.28 31.60 -7.19
CA GLU A 185 -10.36 32.00 -6.28
C GLU A 185 -10.59 30.94 -5.19
N TRP A 186 -10.62 29.66 -5.58
CA TRP A 186 -10.74 28.54 -4.65
C TRP A 186 -9.54 28.49 -3.69
N ALA A 187 -8.31 28.65 -4.19
CA ALA A 187 -7.11 28.59 -3.38
C ALA A 187 -7.14 29.71 -2.33
N GLU A 188 -7.47 30.94 -2.75
CA GLU A 188 -7.57 32.08 -1.85
C GLU A 188 -8.67 31.89 -0.80
N GLN A 189 -9.82 31.35 -1.19
CA GLN A 189 -10.86 30.98 -0.23
C GLN A 189 -10.35 29.95 0.79
N ARG A 190 -9.57 28.94 0.35
CA ARG A 190 -9.01 27.93 1.24
C ARG A 190 -7.97 28.53 2.19
N ARG A 191 -7.09 29.42 1.73
CA ARG A 191 -6.13 30.13 2.61
C ARG A 191 -6.85 30.81 3.77
N ASN A 192 -7.87 31.60 3.45
CA ASN A 192 -8.65 32.32 4.45
C ASN A 192 -9.41 31.40 5.41
N ARG A 193 -9.93 30.26 4.94
CA ARG A 193 -10.68 29.30 5.76
C ARG A 193 -9.80 28.46 6.67
N LEU A 194 -8.61 28.05 6.20
CA LEU A 194 -7.68 27.24 6.98
C LEU A 194 -7.11 28.02 8.16
N LEU A 195 -6.89 29.34 8.02
CA LEU A 195 -6.25 30.17 9.04
C LEU A 195 -7.22 30.75 10.09
N LYS A 196 -8.53 30.67 9.86
CA LYS A 196 -9.54 31.30 10.73
C LYS A 196 -9.71 30.60 12.10
N PRO A 197 -9.79 29.26 12.19
CA PRO A 197 -9.95 28.58 13.47
C PRO A 197 -8.67 28.64 14.33
N LYS A 198 -8.81 28.47 15.64
CA LYS A 198 -7.64 28.40 16.55
C LYS A 198 -6.94 27.06 16.50
N SER A 199 -7.68 26.01 16.17
CA SER A 199 -7.16 24.66 16.00
C SER A 199 -8.02 23.91 14.99
N ILE A 200 -7.41 22.95 14.31
CA ILE A 200 -8.09 22.06 13.36
C ILE A 200 -7.60 20.63 13.60
N GLU A 201 -8.54 19.68 13.60
CA GLU A 201 -8.28 18.26 13.56
C GLU A 201 -9.08 17.65 12.41
N VAL A 202 -8.39 16.95 11.51
CA VAL A 202 -9.01 16.23 10.39
C VAL A 202 -8.61 14.77 10.43
N THR A 203 -9.62 13.90 10.47
CA THR A 203 -9.43 12.45 10.38
C THR A 203 -10.16 11.88 9.16
N VAL A 204 -9.60 10.82 8.60
CA VAL A 204 -10.14 10.09 7.45
C VAL A 204 -10.36 8.63 7.84
N SER A 205 -11.41 8.01 7.31
CA SER A 205 -11.72 6.60 7.54
C SER A 205 -12.56 6.04 6.40
N ASN A 206 -12.73 4.72 6.36
CA ASN A 206 -13.59 4.02 5.40
C ASN A 206 -13.24 4.35 3.93
N ILE A 207 -11.95 4.28 3.59
CA ILE A 207 -11.46 4.49 2.23
C ILE A 207 -11.99 3.35 1.35
N LYS A 208 -12.65 3.72 0.25
CA LYS A 208 -13.17 2.79 -0.76
C LYS A 208 -12.81 3.29 -2.13
N VAL A 209 -12.29 2.40 -2.97
CA VAL A 209 -12.09 2.66 -4.39
C VAL A 209 -13.45 2.57 -5.09
N LEU A 210 -13.80 3.61 -5.85
CA LEU A 210 -15.00 3.63 -6.70
C LEU A 210 -14.66 3.22 -8.13
N SER A 211 -13.49 3.64 -8.63
CA SER A 211 -12.98 3.29 -9.96
C SER A 211 -11.50 3.55 -10.08
N GLU A 212 -10.80 2.75 -10.89
CA GLU A 212 -9.41 2.96 -11.30
C GLU A 212 -9.31 2.74 -12.81
N GLN A 213 -8.82 3.75 -13.54
CA GLN A 213 -8.66 3.72 -14.99
C GLN A 213 -7.42 4.52 -15.40
N GLY A 214 -6.43 3.84 -15.99
CA GLY A 214 -5.20 4.49 -16.43
C GLY A 214 -4.48 5.21 -15.29
N ASN A 215 -4.30 6.53 -15.43
CA ASN A 215 -3.67 7.37 -14.40
C ASN A 215 -4.68 8.07 -13.47
N ARG A 216 -5.93 7.62 -13.44
CA ARG A 216 -7.01 8.19 -12.62
C ARG A 216 -7.59 7.16 -11.66
N ALA A 217 -7.87 7.62 -10.44
CA ALA A 217 -8.64 6.88 -9.45
C ALA A 217 -9.72 7.76 -8.84
N GLU A 218 -10.88 7.18 -8.53
CA GLU A 218 -11.87 7.82 -7.67
C GLU A 218 -11.96 7.07 -6.35
N ILE A 219 -11.76 7.79 -5.25
CA ILE A 219 -11.86 7.23 -3.90
C ILE A 219 -12.95 7.94 -3.11
N ARG A 220 -13.69 7.17 -2.32
CA ARG A 220 -14.68 7.63 -1.36
C ARG A 220 -14.17 7.38 0.05
N PHE A 221 -14.27 8.36 0.92
CA PHE A 221 -13.93 8.18 2.34
C PHE A 221 -14.78 9.09 3.22
N ARG A 222 -14.79 8.79 4.51
CA ARG A 222 -15.44 9.58 5.54
C ARG A 222 -14.38 10.52 6.14
N GLN A 223 -14.68 11.82 6.15
CA GLN A 223 -13.84 12.86 6.72
C GLN A 223 -14.56 13.43 7.94
N ARG A 224 -13.89 13.44 9.09
CA ARG A 224 -14.33 14.16 10.27
C ARG A 224 -13.48 15.41 10.43
N TYR A 225 -14.14 16.54 10.59
CA TYR A 225 -13.53 17.83 10.86
C TYR A 225 -13.91 18.27 12.28
N LYS A 226 -12.95 18.81 13.01
CA LYS A 226 -13.17 19.46 14.30
C LYS A 226 -12.28 20.69 14.41
N SER A 227 -12.85 21.80 14.88
CA SER A 227 -12.14 22.99 15.28
C SER A 227 -12.40 23.32 16.75
N ASP A 228 -11.92 24.47 17.20
CA ASP A 228 -12.19 25.01 18.54
C ASP A 228 -13.68 25.24 18.82
N ASN A 229 -14.51 25.42 17.80
CA ASN A 229 -15.92 25.79 17.97
C ASN A 229 -16.91 25.09 17.01
N TYR A 230 -16.45 24.19 16.15
CA TYR A 230 -17.29 23.49 15.17
C TYR A 230 -16.79 22.06 14.98
N ALA A 231 -17.71 21.14 14.70
CA ALA A 231 -17.37 19.81 14.25
C ALA A 231 -18.38 19.35 13.19
N ASP A 232 -17.91 18.66 12.17
CA ASP A 232 -18.78 17.89 11.30
C ASP A 232 -18.13 16.62 10.79
N GLU A 233 -18.96 15.81 10.15
CA GLU A 233 -18.52 14.64 9.44
C GLU A 233 -19.22 14.58 8.09
N VAL A 234 -18.43 14.34 7.06
CA VAL A 234 -18.90 14.30 5.67
C VAL A 234 -18.33 13.09 4.95
N VAL A 235 -19.03 12.67 3.90
CA VAL A 235 -18.49 11.72 2.92
C VAL A 235 -17.91 12.52 1.76
N LYS A 236 -16.61 12.35 1.53
CA LYS A 236 -15.87 12.94 0.42
C LYS A 236 -15.69 11.92 -0.70
N VAL A 237 -15.66 12.43 -1.92
CA VAL A 237 -15.08 11.71 -3.05
C VAL A 237 -14.00 12.58 -3.67
N LEU A 238 -12.82 12.00 -3.86
CA LEU A 238 -11.71 12.64 -4.56
C LEU A 238 -11.44 11.88 -5.85
N THR A 239 -11.26 12.63 -6.92
CA THR A 239 -10.64 12.12 -8.15
C THR A 239 -9.16 12.43 -8.05
N LEU A 240 -8.33 11.41 -8.19
CA LEU A 240 -6.88 11.45 -8.06
C LEU A 240 -6.23 11.26 -9.43
N GLY A 241 -5.08 11.89 -9.61
CA GLY A 241 -4.19 11.73 -10.75
C GLY A 241 -2.77 11.43 -10.31
N LEU A 242 -1.92 11.04 -11.26
CA LEU A 242 -0.47 10.94 -11.07
C LEU A 242 0.24 12.11 -11.75
N GLU A 243 1.03 12.86 -10.99
CA GLU A 243 1.91 13.92 -11.50
C GLU A 243 3.34 13.68 -11.00
N ARG A 244 4.28 13.50 -11.93
CA ARG A 244 5.71 13.23 -11.63
C ARG A 244 5.92 12.04 -10.67
N GLY A 245 5.07 11.02 -10.76
CA GLY A 245 5.13 9.82 -9.91
C GLY A 245 4.41 9.95 -8.56
N GLU A 246 3.83 11.11 -8.24
CA GLU A 246 3.12 11.35 -6.99
C GLU A 246 1.60 11.42 -7.23
N LEU A 247 0.83 10.88 -6.29
CA LEU A 247 -0.63 11.03 -6.31
C LEU A 247 -1.01 12.48 -5.95
N VAL A 248 -1.92 13.05 -6.72
CA VAL A 248 -2.45 14.40 -6.52
C VAL A 248 -3.97 14.44 -6.68
N ILE A 249 -4.63 15.39 -6.01
CA ILE A 249 -6.07 15.62 -6.11
C ILE A 249 -6.35 16.44 -7.37
N VAL A 250 -7.19 15.93 -8.28
CA VAL A 250 -7.61 16.62 -9.51
C VAL A 250 -9.08 17.04 -9.51
N ALA A 251 -9.90 16.45 -8.66
CA ALA A 251 -11.23 16.98 -8.35
C ALA A 251 -11.66 16.59 -6.92
N GLU A 252 -12.48 17.42 -6.28
CA GLU A 252 -13.09 17.11 -4.99
C GLU A 252 -14.61 17.32 -5.02
N ARG A 253 -15.37 16.40 -4.39
CA ARG A 253 -16.81 16.55 -4.16
C ARG A 253 -17.24 16.06 -2.79
N THR A 254 -18.29 16.67 -2.23
CA THR A 254 -18.87 16.28 -0.94
C THR A 254 -20.25 15.69 -1.18
N ILE A 255 -20.46 14.43 -0.81
CA ILE A 255 -21.68 13.69 -1.15
C ILE A 255 -22.80 13.89 -0.12
N SER A 256 -22.47 13.95 1.16
CA SER A 256 -23.46 14.14 2.24
C SER A 256 -22.79 14.47 3.57
N LYS A 257 -23.54 15.10 4.48
CA LYS A 257 -23.24 15.08 5.91
C LYS A 257 -23.62 13.71 6.47
N VAL A 258 -22.74 13.12 7.28
CA VAL A 258 -23.10 11.92 8.02
C VAL A 258 -24.03 12.38 9.16
N LYS A 259 -25.24 11.79 9.21
CA LYS A 259 -26.19 12.01 10.31
C LYS A 259 -25.74 11.31 11.58
#